data_AF-A0A6J6DDA9-F1
#
_entry.id   AF-A0A6J6DDA9-F1
#
_cell.length_a   1.000
_cell.length_b   1.000
_cell.length_c   1.000
_cell.angle_alpha   90.00
_cell.angle_beta   90.00
_cell.angle_gamma   90.00
#
_symmetry.space_group_name_H-M   'P 1'
#
loop_
_entity.id
_entity.type
_entity.pdbx_description
1 polymer ?
#
loop_
_entity_poly.entity_id
_entity_poly.type
_entity_poly.pdbx_seq_one_letter_code
_entity_poly.pdbx_strand_id
1 'polypeptide(L)'
;MSSTFIYPPPVDGKPFRLNMGLRSLEPHFWLESGEDLKQQIPERIELAATKTETVYQELPGYQGAVTELINRIVENLKEFHDRDYSFTSNTVTHFPTNTMVSLNSPDVLLQISSIIGEDLVVLSREDDEWKIVAGAVIYPSRWRLSEKIGKGMDAVHAPVPGYEVALAPYMTATFDKIGLNRPVWRKNWSLHSTEHLHQPTSIHQRVSPEDYWWRTERQTLTRSSEGDFLYFTIRNRAEPLAWIKQDPASALEFSKTLESLSPETIAYKSLQSDHRAIIEYLRN
;
A
#
# COMPACT_ATOMS: atom_id res chain seq x y z
N MET A 1 16.03 12.94 -18.69
CA MET A 1 16.46 11.70 -18.02
C MET A 1 15.19 11.02 -17.56
N SER A 2 14.82 9.88 -18.16
CA SER A 2 13.62 9.14 -17.75
C SER A 2 13.92 8.57 -16.36
N SER A 3 13.25 9.04 -15.31
CA SER A 3 13.37 8.42 -14.00
C SER A 3 12.94 6.97 -14.13
N THR A 4 13.83 6.03 -13.80
CA THR A 4 13.62 4.59 -13.92
C THR A 4 12.60 4.06 -12.91
N PHE A 5 12.30 4.83 -11.85
CA PHE A 5 11.35 4.48 -10.79
C PHE A 5 10.04 5.27 -10.90
N ILE A 6 8.91 4.62 -10.61
CA ILE A 6 7.56 5.21 -10.66
C ILE A 6 7.36 6.25 -9.56
N TYR A 7 7.87 5.94 -8.34
CA TYR A 7 7.76 6.86 -7.21
C TYR A 7 9.14 7.30 -6.73
N PRO A 8 9.47 8.60 -6.87
CA PRO A 8 10.77 9.11 -6.44
C PRO A 8 10.97 8.97 -4.93
N PRO A 9 12.23 8.75 -4.48
CA PRO A 9 12.58 8.88 -3.08
C PRO A 9 12.38 10.33 -2.60
N PRO A 10 12.42 10.58 -1.28
CA PRO A 10 12.55 11.94 -0.76
C PRO A 10 13.80 12.63 -1.33
N VAL A 11 13.59 13.80 -1.95
CA VAL A 11 14.64 14.60 -2.62
C VAL A 11 14.78 16.01 -2.06
N ASP A 12 14.12 16.32 -0.95
CA ASP A 12 14.15 17.68 -0.36
C ASP A 12 15.32 17.90 0.61
N GLY A 13 16.14 16.88 0.85
CA GLY A 13 17.29 16.92 1.75
C GLY A 13 16.94 17.15 3.21
N LYS A 14 15.65 17.08 3.57
CA LYS A 14 15.19 17.34 4.92
C LYS A 14 15.29 16.08 5.77
N PRO A 15 15.47 16.23 7.09
CA PRO A 15 15.36 15.12 8.00
C PRO A 15 14.02 14.39 7.82
N PHE A 16 14.03 13.08 7.98
CA PHE A 16 12.84 12.26 7.97
C PHE A 16 11.85 12.77 9.02
N ARG A 17 10.60 12.94 8.60
CA ARG A 17 9.50 13.36 9.47
C ARG A 17 8.33 12.43 9.26
N LEU A 18 7.88 11.79 10.34
CA LEU A 18 6.62 11.09 10.34
C LEU A 18 5.49 12.13 10.23
N ASN A 19 4.77 12.11 9.12
CA ASN A 19 3.64 13.00 8.85
C ASN A 19 2.60 12.29 7.98
N MET A 20 1.38 12.84 7.88
CA MET A 20 0.31 12.24 7.08
C MET A 20 0.55 12.34 5.56
N GLY A 21 1.22 13.40 5.11
CA GLY A 21 1.63 13.57 3.70
C GLY A 21 0.48 13.53 2.68
N LEU A 22 -0.74 13.88 3.08
CA LEU A 22 -1.95 13.75 2.26
C LEU A 22 -1.99 14.78 1.13
N ARG A 23 -2.43 14.31 -0.03
CA ARG A 23 -2.65 15.10 -1.26
C ARG A 23 -4.05 14.79 -1.80
N SER A 24 -4.62 15.72 -2.55
CA SER A 24 -5.91 15.48 -3.24
C SER A 24 -5.77 14.33 -4.23
N LEU A 25 -6.78 13.47 -4.29
CA LEU A 25 -6.86 12.36 -5.23
C LEU A 25 -7.86 12.71 -6.34
N GLU A 26 -7.43 12.64 -7.60
CA GLU A 26 -8.35 12.69 -8.73
C GLU A 26 -8.88 11.28 -9.04
N PRO A 27 -10.14 11.13 -9.50
CA PRO A 27 -10.76 9.82 -9.73
C PRO A 27 -9.96 8.90 -10.66
N HIS A 28 -9.41 9.44 -11.75
CA HIS A 28 -8.64 8.69 -12.74
C HIS A 28 -7.26 8.22 -12.23
N PHE A 29 -6.83 8.70 -11.06
CA PHE A 29 -5.63 8.23 -10.37
C PHE A 29 -5.97 7.32 -9.18
N TRP A 30 -7.23 6.95 -8.95
CA TRP A 30 -7.56 6.13 -7.78
C TRP A 30 -6.84 4.78 -7.83
N LEU A 31 -7.03 4.04 -8.92
CA LEU A 31 -6.34 2.80 -9.23
C LEU A 31 -5.23 3.05 -10.26
N GLU A 32 -4.18 2.24 -10.24
CA GLU A 32 -3.05 2.39 -11.15
C GLU A 32 -2.81 1.14 -12.01
N SER A 33 -2.92 1.29 -13.32
CA SER A 33 -2.36 0.37 -14.31
C SER A 33 -0.82 0.37 -14.27
N GLY A 34 -0.22 -0.66 -14.84
CA GLY A 34 1.23 -0.73 -15.02
C GLY A 34 1.66 -2.04 -15.64
N GLU A 35 2.80 -2.03 -16.34
CA GLU A 35 3.39 -3.23 -16.93
C GLU A 35 3.75 -4.28 -15.87
N ASP A 36 4.03 -3.85 -14.64
CA ASP A 36 4.31 -4.72 -13.49
C ASP A 36 3.10 -5.57 -13.08
N LEU A 37 1.87 -5.18 -13.45
CA LEU A 37 0.67 -5.99 -13.22
C LEU A 37 0.71 -7.32 -13.98
N LYS A 38 1.42 -7.40 -15.12
CA LYS A 38 1.57 -8.65 -15.87
C LYS A 38 2.25 -9.74 -15.05
N GLN A 39 3.13 -9.34 -14.13
CA GLN A 39 3.83 -10.24 -13.21
C GLN A 39 3.08 -10.37 -11.89
N GLN A 40 2.54 -9.27 -11.36
CA GLN A 40 1.90 -9.25 -10.05
C GLN A 40 0.57 -10.00 -10.03
N ILE A 41 -0.32 -9.84 -11.02
CA ILE A 41 -1.66 -10.45 -10.97
C ILE A 41 -1.59 -11.99 -10.87
N PRO A 42 -0.78 -12.72 -11.67
CA PRO A 42 -0.62 -14.16 -11.50
C PRO A 42 -0.17 -14.56 -10.08
N GLU A 43 0.81 -13.88 -9.50
CA GLU A 43 1.26 -14.13 -8.11
C GLU A 43 0.15 -13.80 -7.11
N ARG A 44 -0.58 -12.70 -7.30
CA ARG A 44 -1.69 -12.30 -6.42
C ARG A 44 -2.81 -13.33 -6.42
N ILE A 45 -3.14 -13.91 -7.57
CA ILE A 45 -4.11 -15.01 -7.70
C ILE A 45 -3.62 -16.25 -6.97
N GLU A 46 -2.34 -16.63 -7.14
CA GLU A 46 -1.75 -17.76 -6.44
C GLU A 46 -1.80 -17.56 -4.92
N LEU A 47 -1.40 -16.39 -4.42
CA LEU A 47 -1.42 -16.05 -3.00
C LEU A 47 -2.84 -16.02 -2.43
N ALA A 48 -3.81 -15.50 -3.19
CA ALA A 48 -5.23 -15.51 -2.81
C ALA A 48 -5.76 -16.93 -2.63
N ALA A 49 -5.33 -17.88 -3.47
CA ALA A 49 -5.75 -19.29 -3.41
C ALA A 49 -4.98 -20.11 -2.35
N THR A 50 -3.69 -19.85 -2.17
CA THR A 50 -2.80 -20.70 -1.36
C THR A 50 -2.58 -20.17 0.06
N LYS A 51 -2.83 -18.87 0.29
CA LYS A 51 -2.58 -18.20 1.57
C LYS A 51 -3.79 -17.36 2.03
N THR A 52 -5.00 -17.76 1.67
CA THR A 52 -6.25 -17.05 1.95
C THR A 52 -6.34 -16.53 3.38
N GLU A 53 -6.09 -17.37 4.39
CA GLU A 53 -6.15 -17.00 5.81
C GLU A 53 -5.15 -15.92 6.23
N THR A 54 -4.04 -15.77 5.49
CA THR A 54 -3.02 -14.75 5.74
C THR A 54 -3.39 -13.42 5.07
N VAL A 55 -3.97 -13.48 3.88
CA VAL A 55 -4.18 -12.29 3.03
C VAL A 55 -5.59 -11.73 3.11
N TYR A 56 -6.58 -12.49 3.57
CA TYR A 56 -7.98 -12.07 3.56
C TYR A 56 -8.66 -12.32 4.90
N GLN A 57 -9.32 -11.27 5.40
CA GLN A 57 -10.19 -11.34 6.57
C GLN A 57 -11.33 -10.34 6.43
N GLU A 58 -12.51 -10.75 6.88
CA GLU A 58 -13.71 -9.92 6.89
C GLU A 58 -14.52 -10.24 8.15
N LEU A 59 -14.86 -9.20 8.90
CA LEU A 59 -15.79 -9.31 10.03
C LEU A 59 -17.24 -9.39 9.51
N PRO A 60 -18.14 -10.12 10.19
CA PRO A 60 -19.54 -10.16 9.79
C PRO A 60 -20.22 -8.79 9.95
N GLY A 61 -21.20 -8.48 9.08
CA GLY A 61 -22.00 -7.25 9.16
C GLY A 61 -21.56 -6.13 8.20
N TYR A 62 -20.46 -6.30 7.46
CA TYR A 62 -19.91 -5.26 6.57
C TYR A 62 -20.04 -5.56 5.08
N GLN A 63 -20.86 -6.55 4.70
CA GLN A 63 -21.04 -6.98 3.30
C GLN A 63 -21.51 -5.84 2.40
N GLY A 64 -22.35 -4.93 2.92
CA GLY A 64 -22.80 -3.75 2.19
C GLY A 64 -21.64 -2.80 1.83
N ALA A 65 -20.75 -2.53 2.79
CA ALA A 65 -19.58 -1.68 2.57
C ALA A 65 -18.60 -2.29 1.56
N VAL A 66 -18.39 -3.60 1.63
CA VAL A 66 -17.58 -4.36 0.66
C VAL A 66 -18.20 -4.29 -0.72
N THR A 67 -19.52 -4.51 -0.83
CA THR A 67 -20.24 -4.47 -2.11
C THR A 67 -20.15 -3.08 -2.75
N GLU A 68 -20.34 -2.01 -1.97
CA GLU A 68 -20.17 -0.64 -2.47
C GLU A 68 -18.73 -0.40 -2.97
N LEU A 69 -17.71 -0.80 -2.21
CA LEU A 69 -16.31 -0.68 -2.65
C LEU A 69 -16.08 -1.39 -3.99
N ILE A 70 -16.56 -2.62 -4.12
CA ILE A 70 -16.40 -3.39 -5.36
C ILE A 70 -17.10 -2.73 -6.53
N ASN A 71 -18.34 -2.25 -6.36
CA ASN A 71 -19.07 -1.55 -7.42
C ASN A 71 -18.28 -0.32 -7.89
N ARG A 72 -17.73 0.47 -6.95
CA ARG A 72 -16.94 1.67 -7.28
C ARG A 72 -15.61 1.35 -7.96
N ILE A 73 -14.94 0.26 -7.55
CA ILE A 73 -13.74 -0.21 -8.24
C ILE A 73 -14.08 -0.62 -9.68
N VAL A 74 -15.15 -1.40 -9.86
CA VAL A 74 -15.60 -1.84 -11.19
C VAL A 74 -15.96 -0.64 -12.09
N GLU A 75 -16.66 0.36 -11.56
CA GLU A 75 -16.96 1.60 -12.28
C GLU A 75 -15.69 2.36 -12.66
N ASN A 76 -14.75 2.52 -11.73
CA ASN A 76 -13.47 3.18 -11.98
C ASN A 76 -12.64 2.46 -13.06
N LEU A 77 -12.57 1.12 -13.00
CA LEU A 77 -11.86 0.33 -14.01
C LEU A 77 -12.53 0.43 -15.39
N LYS A 78 -13.88 0.44 -15.46
CA LYS A 78 -14.63 0.65 -16.70
C LYS A 78 -14.38 2.02 -17.32
N GLU A 79 -14.24 3.05 -16.49
CA GLU A 79 -14.09 4.43 -16.96
C GLU A 79 -12.66 4.77 -17.36
N PHE A 80 -11.66 4.30 -16.60
CA PHE A 80 -10.27 4.76 -16.74
C PHE A 80 -9.27 3.67 -17.16
N HIS A 81 -9.67 2.38 -17.12
CA HIS A 81 -8.79 1.23 -17.37
C HIS A 81 -9.39 0.24 -18.38
N ASP A 82 -10.31 0.69 -19.24
CA ASP A 82 -11.03 -0.10 -20.24
C ASP A 82 -10.14 -0.80 -21.28
N ARG A 83 -8.90 -0.32 -21.45
CA ARG A 83 -7.87 -0.94 -22.30
C ARG A 83 -7.34 -2.25 -21.73
N ASP A 84 -7.25 -2.35 -20.41
CA ASP A 84 -6.66 -3.49 -19.71
C ASP A 84 -7.71 -4.45 -19.15
N TYR A 85 -8.93 -3.95 -18.89
CA TYR A 85 -10.00 -4.71 -18.24
C TYR A 85 -11.27 -4.82 -19.09
N SER A 86 -11.94 -5.96 -18.97
CA SER A 86 -13.33 -6.14 -19.43
C SER A 86 -14.22 -6.77 -18.37
N PHE A 87 -15.52 -6.64 -18.62
CA PHE A 87 -16.54 -6.92 -17.62
C PHE A 87 -17.70 -7.68 -18.26
N THR A 88 -18.22 -8.65 -17.50
CA THR A 88 -19.58 -9.18 -17.71
C THR A 88 -20.45 -8.77 -16.52
N SER A 89 -21.68 -9.29 -16.43
CA SER A 89 -22.49 -9.12 -15.22
C SER A 89 -21.88 -9.78 -13.99
N ASN A 90 -21.02 -10.79 -14.16
CA ASN A 90 -20.57 -11.67 -13.07
C ASN A 90 -19.04 -11.80 -12.97
N THR A 91 -18.28 -11.18 -13.87
CA THR A 91 -16.82 -11.35 -13.94
C THR A 91 -16.11 -10.07 -14.32
N VAL A 92 -14.86 -9.98 -13.87
CA VAL A 92 -13.85 -9.02 -14.31
C VAL A 92 -12.70 -9.82 -14.93
N THR A 93 -12.24 -9.39 -16.10
CA THR A 93 -11.11 -10.01 -16.80
C THR A 93 -10.03 -8.96 -17.04
N HIS A 94 -8.79 -9.27 -16.66
CA HIS A 94 -7.61 -8.49 -17.01
C HIS A 94 -6.95 -9.11 -18.25
N PHE A 95 -7.06 -8.43 -19.39
CA PHE A 95 -6.63 -8.96 -20.68
C PHE A 95 -5.13 -9.25 -20.77
N PRO A 96 -4.23 -8.37 -20.28
CA PRO A 96 -2.79 -8.60 -20.41
C PRO A 96 -2.29 -9.90 -19.76
N THR A 97 -3.00 -10.41 -18.75
CA THR A 97 -2.66 -11.67 -18.06
C THR A 97 -3.64 -12.80 -18.36
N ASN A 98 -4.68 -12.54 -19.17
CA ASN A 98 -5.79 -13.46 -19.43
C ASN A 98 -6.38 -14.07 -18.13
N THR A 99 -6.41 -13.25 -17.07
CA THR A 99 -6.92 -13.65 -15.75
C THR A 99 -8.35 -13.19 -15.61
N MET A 100 -9.20 -14.01 -15.01
CA MET A 100 -10.61 -13.70 -14.77
C MET A 100 -10.99 -14.06 -13.33
N VAL A 101 -11.74 -13.18 -12.68
CA VAL A 101 -12.28 -13.40 -11.33
C VAL A 101 -13.80 -13.19 -11.31
N SER A 102 -14.47 -13.79 -10.33
CA SER A 102 -15.93 -13.69 -10.18
C SER A 102 -16.34 -12.55 -9.25
N LEU A 103 -17.32 -11.76 -9.69
CA LEU A 103 -18.01 -10.74 -8.89
C LEU A 103 -19.07 -11.34 -7.95
N ASN A 104 -19.43 -12.61 -8.13
CA ASN A 104 -20.43 -13.31 -7.31
C ASN A 104 -19.81 -14.21 -6.23
N SER A 105 -18.49 -14.13 -6.06
CA SER A 105 -17.79 -14.86 -5.01
C SER A 105 -18.23 -14.38 -3.62
N PRO A 106 -18.38 -15.26 -2.62
CA PRO A 106 -18.51 -14.82 -1.23
C PRO A 106 -17.31 -13.99 -0.77
N ASP A 107 -16.12 -14.26 -1.31
CA ASP A 107 -14.87 -13.55 -1.00
C ASP A 107 -14.55 -12.48 -2.07
N VAL A 108 -15.56 -11.74 -2.51
CA VAL A 108 -15.42 -10.81 -3.65
C VAL A 108 -14.34 -9.74 -3.45
N LEU A 109 -14.10 -9.32 -2.19
CA LEU A 109 -13.02 -8.39 -1.86
C LEU A 109 -11.64 -8.97 -2.22
N LEU A 110 -11.40 -10.25 -1.90
CA LEU A 110 -10.16 -10.95 -2.24
C LEU A 110 -10.05 -11.16 -3.75
N GLN A 111 -11.13 -11.57 -4.41
CA GLN A 111 -11.17 -11.75 -5.86
C GLN A 111 -10.75 -10.47 -6.58
N ILE A 112 -11.37 -9.34 -6.25
CA ILE A 112 -11.05 -8.06 -6.90
C ILE A 112 -9.66 -7.57 -6.53
N SER A 113 -9.25 -7.67 -5.27
CA SER A 113 -7.89 -7.34 -4.85
C SER A 113 -6.84 -8.16 -5.60
N SER A 114 -7.13 -9.41 -5.97
CA SER A 114 -6.18 -10.29 -6.66
C SER A 114 -5.99 -9.99 -8.15
N ILE A 115 -6.95 -9.32 -8.79
CA ILE A 115 -6.90 -8.97 -10.22
C ILE A 115 -6.50 -7.51 -10.48
N ILE A 116 -6.30 -6.69 -9.43
CA ILE A 116 -5.77 -5.32 -9.51
C ILE A 116 -4.41 -5.23 -8.78
N GLY A 117 -3.74 -4.07 -8.87
CA GLY A 117 -2.44 -3.85 -8.21
C GLY A 117 -2.52 -3.45 -6.74
N GLU A 118 -3.71 -3.05 -6.29
CA GLU A 118 -3.98 -2.54 -4.96
C GLU A 118 -4.41 -3.66 -4.00
N ASP A 119 -3.83 -3.65 -2.80
CA ASP A 119 -4.45 -4.29 -1.65
C ASP A 119 -5.61 -3.42 -1.15
N LEU A 120 -6.67 -4.03 -0.63
CA LEU A 120 -7.91 -3.37 -0.24
C LEU A 120 -8.18 -3.54 1.24
N VAL A 121 -8.54 -2.45 1.93
CA VAL A 121 -8.92 -2.46 3.34
C VAL A 121 -10.16 -1.57 3.53
N VAL A 122 -11.13 -2.07 4.30
CA VAL A 122 -12.35 -1.35 4.67
C VAL A 122 -12.26 -0.96 6.14
N LEU A 123 -12.50 0.31 6.42
CA LEU A 123 -12.57 0.84 7.77
C LEU A 123 -14.00 1.29 8.07
N SER A 124 -14.47 1.00 9.28
CA SER A 124 -15.77 1.42 9.80
C SER A 124 -15.58 2.48 10.88
N ARG A 125 -16.50 3.46 10.95
CA ARG A 125 -16.54 4.47 12.01
C ARG A 125 -17.36 3.96 13.19
N GLU A 126 -16.70 3.57 14.28
CA GLU A 126 -17.35 2.99 15.47
C GLU A 126 -16.72 3.50 16.75
N ASP A 127 -17.52 3.76 17.79
CA ASP A 127 -17.05 4.13 19.14
C ASP A 127 -16.02 5.27 19.13
N ASP A 128 -16.24 6.31 18.32
CA ASP A 128 -15.28 7.41 18.16
C ASP A 128 -13.91 7.06 17.54
N GLU A 129 -13.78 5.86 16.97
CA GLU A 129 -12.62 5.39 16.23
C GLU A 129 -12.92 4.98 14.77
N TRP A 130 -11.86 4.85 13.99
CA TRP A 130 -11.86 4.17 12.69
C TRP A 130 -11.23 2.78 12.87
N LYS A 131 -11.99 1.71 12.64
CA LYS A 131 -11.56 0.33 12.86
C LYS A 131 -11.44 -0.43 11.55
N ILE A 132 -10.43 -1.30 11.42
CA ILE A 132 -10.33 -2.20 10.25
C ILE A 132 -11.38 -3.30 10.37
N VAL A 133 -12.30 -3.41 9.42
CA VAL A 133 -13.40 -4.39 9.46
C VAL A 133 -13.34 -5.44 8.36
N ALA A 134 -12.66 -5.14 7.26
CA ALA A 134 -12.35 -6.10 6.21
C ALA A 134 -11.04 -5.75 5.53
N GLY A 135 -10.37 -6.72 4.94
CA GLY A 135 -9.22 -6.48 4.10
C GLY A 135 -8.79 -7.68 3.27
N ALA A 136 -8.32 -7.39 2.07
CA ALA A 136 -7.55 -8.27 1.20
C ALA A 136 -6.16 -7.64 1.03
N VAL A 137 -5.21 -8.06 1.87
CA VAL A 137 -3.83 -7.55 1.93
C VAL A 137 -2.89 -8.63 1.41
N ILE A 138 -2.73 -8.66 0.08
CA ILE A 138 -1.96 -9.69 -0.61
C ILE A 138 -0.47 -9.39 -0.54
N TYR A 139 -0.06 -8.12 -0.52
CA TYR A 139 1.33 -7.70 -0.45
C TYR A 139 1.63 -6.88 0.81
N PRO A 140 1.51 -7.48 2.01
CA PRO A 140 1.86 -6.78 3.24
C PRO A 140 3.37 -6.46 3.29
N SER A 141 3.70 -5.37 3.96
CA SER A 141 5.07 -4.94 4.24
C SER A 141 5.42 -5.12 5.71
N ARG A 142 5.69 -6.38 6.09
CA ARG A 142 6.12 -6.83 7.43
C ARG A 142 5.08 -6.64 8.53
N TRP A 143 3.80 -6.78 8.19
CA TRP A 143 2.70 -6.82 9.14
C TRP A 143 1.62 -7.81 8.67
N ARG A 144 0.75 -8.25 9.59
CA ARG A 144 -0.29 -9.23 9.30
C ARG A 144 -1.67 -8.64 9.51
N LEU A 145 -2.60 -8.85 8.57
CA LEU A 145 -3.98 -8.41 8.70
C LEU A 145 -4.66 -8.98 9.95
N SER A 146 -4.37 -10.24 10.28
CA SER A 146 -4.84 -10.93 11.49
C SER A 146 -4.52 -10.23 12.81
N GLU A 147 -3.46 -9.43 12.84
CA GLU A 147 -3.06 -8.69 14.03
C GLU A 147 -3.73 -7.30 14.09
N LYS A 148 -4.42 -6.88 13.02
CA LYS A 148 -4.96 -5.53 12.84
C LYS A 148 -6.47 -5.48 12.68
N ILE A 149 -7.10 -6.58 12.22
CA ILE A 149 -8.55 -6.70 12.09
C ILE A 149 -9.25 -6.38 13.42
N GLY A 150 -10.35 -5.62 13.36
CA GLY A 150 -11.15 -5.18 14.50
C GLY A 150 -10.53 -4.06 15.35
N LYS A 151 -9.29 -3.62 15.07
CA LYS A 151 -8.60 -2.61 15.88
C LYS A 151 -8.78 -1.20 15.32
N GLY A 152 -8.87 -0.22 16.23
CA GLY A 152 -8.80 1.20 15.92
C GLY A 152 -7.44 1.64 15.39
N MET A 153 -7.40 2.77 14.69
CA MET A 153 -6.18 3.28 14.04
C MET A 153 -4.99 3.44 14.97
N ASP A 154 -5.20 3.88 16.22
CA ASP A 154 -4.10 4.05 17.17
C ASP A 154 -3.46 2.71 17.53
N ALA A 155 -4.27 1.68 17.81
CA ALA A 155 -3.79 0.34 18.10
C ALA A 155 -3.13 -0.34 16.89
N VAL A 156 -3.61 -0.05 15.67
CA VAL A 156 -2.98 -0.53 14.43
C VAL A 156 -1.57 0.04 14.28
N HIS A 157 -1.38 1.32 14.59
CA HIS A 157 -0.13 2.06 14.39
C HIS A 157 0.77 2.15 15.63
N ALA A 158 0.36 1.62 16.78
CA ALA A 158 1.18 1.60 18.00
C ALA A 158 2.65 1.14 17.81
N PRO A 159 2.99 0.19 16.93
CA PRO A 159 4.40 -0.19 16.68
C PRO A 159 5.25 0.87 15.95
N VAL A 160 4.65 1.91 15.37
CA VAL A 160 5.34 2.91 14.54
C VAL A 160 6.06 3.92 15.44
N PRO A 161 7.40 4.05 15.35
CA PRO A 161 8.15 4.99 16.18
C PRO A 161 7.68 6.43 16.00
N GLY A 162 7.41 7.12 17.11
CA GLY A 162 6.96 8.51 17.13
C GLY A 162 5.50 8.74 16.76
N TYR A 163 4.72 7.67 16.50
CA TYR A 163 3.30 7.78 16.11
C TYR A 163 2.45 8.52 17.14
N GLU A 164 2.56 8.13 18.42
CA GLU A 164 1.75 8.67 19.53
C GLU A 164 1.86 10.20 19.63
N VAL A 165 3.02 10.75 19.32
CA VAL A 165 3.28 12.20 19.39
C VAL A 165 2.96 12.89 18.06
N ALA A 166 3.38 12.30 16.94
CA ALA A 166 3.35 12.98 15.65
C ALA A 166 2.00 12.87 14.93
N LEU A 167 1.28 11.75 15.08
CA LEU A 167 0.12 11.41 14.25
C LEU A 167 -1.14 11.12 15.05
N ALA A 168 -1.06 10.37 16.16
CA ALA A 168 -2.24 9.95 16.93
C ALA A 168 -3.20 11.11 17.27
N PRO A 169 -2.74 12.30 17.74
CA PRO A 169 -3.63 13.41 18.10
C PRO A 169 -4.47 13.96 16.93
N TYR A 170 -4.06 13.68 15.70
CA TYR A 170 -4.70 14.18 14.49
C TYR A 170 -5.40 13.08 13.69
N MET A 171 -5.27 11.81 14.08
CA MET A 171 -5.56 10.69 13.21
C MET A 171 -7.05 10.60 12.85
N THR A 172 -7.91 10.44 13.85
CA THR A 172 -9.37 10.38 13.70
C THR A 172 -9.90 11.65 13.05
N ALA A 173 -9.53 12.83 13.55
CA ALA A 173 -9.99 14.10 12.99
C ALA A 173 -9.57 14.32 11.52
N THR A 174 -8.44 13.76 11.09
CA THR A 174 -8.02 13.78 9.68
C THR A 174 -8.89 12.87 8.83
N PHE A 175 -9.17 11.65 9.31
CA PHE A 175 -10.01 10.68 8.63
C PHE A 175 -11.48 11.11 8.56
N ASP A 176 -12.00 11.77 9.60
CA ASP A 176 -13.35 12.34 9.60
C ASP A 176 -13.53 13.43 8.53
N LYS A 177 -12.46 14.17 8.19
CA LYS A 177 -12.46 15.21 7.15
C LYS A 177 -12.39 14.67 5.72
N ILE A 178 -12.10 13.39 5.54
CA ILE A 178 -12.12 12.75 4.22
C ILE A 178 -13.59 12.58 3.85
N GLY A 179 -14.01 13.18 2.75
CA GLY A 179 -15.39 13.13 2.28
C GLY A 179 -15.47 12.50 0.90
N LEU A 180 -16.69 12.22 0.44
CA LEU A 180 -16.92 11.65 -0.90
C LEU A 180 -16.23 12.49 -1.99
N ASN A 181 -16.32 13.82 -1.87
CA ASN A 181 -15.72 14.80 -2.80
C ASN A 181 -14.31 15.26 -2.37
N ARG A 182 -13.72 14.62 -1.37
CA ARG A 182 -12.37 14.94 -0.90
C ARG A 182 -11.56 13.66 -0.64
N PRO A 183 -11.42 12.78 -1.63
CA PRO A 183 -10.52 11.65 -1.51
C PRO A 183 -9.07 12.14 -1.46
N VAL A 184 -8.22 11.36 -0.81
CA VAL A 184 -6.82 11.73 -0.61
C VAL A 184 -5.89 10.56 -0.88
N TRP A 185 -4.63 10.86 -1.14
CA TRP A 185 -3.58 9.85 -1.22
C TRP A 185 -2.28 10.33 -0.57
N ARG A 186 -1.42 9.38 -0.24
CA ARG A 186 -0.06 9.59 0.27
C ARG A 186 0.87 8.51 -0.23
N LYS A 187 2.16 8.68 0.05
CA LYS A 187 3.17 7.65 -0.16
C LYS A 187 3.75 7.19 1.16
N ASN A 188 4.08 5.91 1.22
CA ASN A 188 4.92 5.31 2.23
C ASN A 188 6.04 4.53 1.54
N TRP A 189 7.17 4.33 2.23
CA TRP A 189 8.32 3.66 1.65
C TRP A 189 9.16 2.92 2.69
N SER A 190 9.89 1.92 2.21
CA SER A 190 10.84 1.10 2.99
C SER A 190 11.94 0.56 2.08
N LEU A 191 13.00 0.04 2.70
CA LEU A 191 14.06 -0.67 1.99
C LEU A 191 14.01 -2.16 2.36
N HIS A 192 14.02 -3.01 1.35
CA HIS A 192 13.90 -4.46 1.50
C HIS A 192 15.15 -5.13 0.93
N SER A 193 15.60 -6.22 1.55
CA SER A 193 16.72 -7.01 1.05
C SER A 193 16.31 -7.99 -0.05
N THR A 194 15.04 -7.97 -0.50
CA THR A 194 14.48 -8.85 -1.53
C THR A 194 13.42 -8.09 -2.33
N GLU A 195 13.16 -8.54 -3.56
CA GLU A 195 12.11 -8.00 -4.44
C GLU A 195 10.69 -8.35 -3.99
N HIS A 196 10.53 -9.39 -3.17
CA HIS A 196 9.23 -10.00 -2.91
C HIS A 196 8.23 -9.03 -2.31
N LEU A 197 7.05 -8.94 -2.92
CA LEU A 197 5.99 -8.06 -2.45
C LEU A 197 5.18 -8.65 -1.28
N HIS A 198 4.98 -9.97 -1.24
CA HIS A 198 4.30 -10.64 -0.14
C HIS A 198 5.25 -10.91 1.05
N GLN A 199 5.26 -10.01 2.05
CA GLN A 199 6.07 -10.15 3.26
C GLN A 199 5.23 -9.95 4.53
N PRO A 200 4.42 -10.92 4.97
CA PRO A 200 3.63 -10.81 6.20
C PRO A 200 4.51 -10.73 7.46
N THR A 201 5.78 -11.11 7.36
CA THR A 201 6.80 -10.97 8.39
C THR A 201 8.09 -10.46 7.77
N SER A 202 8.99 -9.91 8.59
CA SER A 202 10.31 -9.49 8.10
C SER A 202 11.09 -10.67 7.53
N ILE A 203 11.63 -10.48 6.32
CA ILE A 203 12.62 -11.37 5.71
C ILE A 203 13.93 -10.61 5.75
N HIS A 204 14.96 -11.21 6.37
CA HIS A 204 16.30 -10.67 6.38
C HIS A 204 17.24 -11.59 5.62
N GLN A 205 17.60 -11.16 4.41
CA GLN A 205 18.68 -11.77 3.65
C GLN A 205 19.90 -10.86 3.73
N ARG A 206 21.07 -11.44 3.98
CA ARG A 206 22.32 -10.70 3.95
C ARG A 206 22.73 -10.50 2.50
N VAL A 207 22.50 -9.30 1.99
CA VAL A 207 22.79 -8.91 0.61
C VAL A 207 23.66 -7.67 0.59
N SER A 208 24.33 -7.40 -0.53
CA SER A 208 25.08 -6.17 -0.71
C SER A 208 24.12 -4.97 -0.88
N PRO A 209 24.52 -3.73 -0.53
CA PRO A 209 23.68 -2.55 -0.67
C PRO A 209 23.07 -2.32 -2.06
N GLU A 210 23.78 -2.71 -3.13
CA GLU A 210 23.31 -2.61 -4.51
C GLU A 210 22.11 -3.50 -4.83
N ASP A 211 21.92 -4.59 -4.07
CA ASP A 211 20.85 -5.58 -4.25
C ASP A 211 19.62 -5.28 -3.37
N TYR A 212 19.63 -4.15 -2.65
CA TYR A 212 18.45 -3.69 -1.93
C TYR A 212 17.36 -3.20 -2.89
N TRP A 213 16.13 -3.23 -2.39
CA TRP A 213 14.93 -2.84 -3.12
C TRP A 213 14.26 -1.65 -2.46
N TRP A 214 13.95 -0.65 -3.29
CA TRP A 214 13.08 0.48 -2.99
C TRP A 214 11.63 0.01 -3.01
N ARG A 215 11.06 -0.25 -1.83
CA ARG A 215 9.66 -0.64 -1.70
C ARG A 215 8.80 0.58 -1.42
N THR A 216 7.75 0.74 -2.22
CA THR A 216 6.83 1.86 -2.11
C THR A 216 5.38 1.40 -2.04
N GLU A 217 4.61 2.18 -1.29
CA GLU A 217 3.17 2.04 -1.16
C GLU A 217 2.55 3.38 -1.53
N ARG A 218 1.71 3.39 -2.56
CA ARG A 218 0.78 4.49 -2.76
C ARG A 218 -0.54 4.14 -2.11
N GLN A 219 -0.88 4.94 -1.13
CA GLN A 219 -1.99 4.70 -0.23
C GLN A 219 -3.09 5.71 -0.53
N THR A 220 -4.31 5.26 -0.82
CA THR A 220 -5.46 6.14 -1.04
C THR A 220 -6.50 5.94 0.05
N LEU A 221 -7.25 7.00 0.37
CA LEU A 221 -8.40 6.96 1.26
C LEU A 221 -9.58 7.64 0.57
N THR A 222 -10.66 6.89 0.39
CA THR A 222 -11.93 7.39 -0.15
C THR A 222 -13.07 7.10 0.84
N ARG A 223 -14.10 7.93 0.83
CA ARG A 223 -15.26 7.83 1.72
C ARG A 223 -16.39 7.08 1.04
N SER A 224 -17.12 6.21 1.75
CA SER A 224 -18.36 5.59 1.25
C SER A 224 -19.47 6.61 1.00
N SER A 225 -20.48 6.21 0.24
CA SER A 225 -21.63 7.05 -0.09
C SER A 225 -22.43 7.50 1.14
N GLU A 226 -22.64 6.59 2.09
CA GLU A 226 -23.35 6.86 3.36
C GLU A 226 -22.48 7.57 4.41
N GLY A 227 -21.15 7.57 4.23
CA GLY A 227 -20.22 8.28 5.11
C GLY A 227 -19.62 7.45 6.24
N ASP A 228 -20.17 6.26 6.51
CA ASP A 228 -19.79 5.43 7.66
C ASP A 228 -18.52 4.60 7.44
N PHE A 229 -18.03 4.52 6.19
CA PHE A 229 -16.85 3.73 5.83
C PHE A 229 -15.77 4.56 5.15
N LEU A 230 -14.52 4.14 5.35
CA LEU A 230 -13.38 4.52 4.53
C LEU A 230 -12.85 3.31 3.78
N TYR A 231 -12.52 3.53 2.52
CA TYR A 231 -11.83 2.56 1.69
C TYR A 231 -10.38 2.96 1.54
N PHE A 232 -9.50 2.08 2.01
CA PHE A 232 -8.07 2.25 1.97
C PHE A 232 -7.48 1.31 0.91
N THR A 233 -6.85 1.87 -0.11
CA THR A 233 -6.18 1.06 -1.16
C THR A 233 -4.67 1.26 -1.09
N ILE A 234 -3.91 0.19 -1.34
CA ILE A 234 -2.45 0.20 -1.21
C ILE A 234 -1.83 -0.38 -2.48
N ARG A 235 -1.36 0.49 -3.38
CA ARG A 235 -0.61 0.08 -4.56
C ARG A 235 0.84 -0.17 -4.17
N ASN A 236 1.28 -1.43 -4.29
CA ASN A 236 2.62 -1.87 -3.88
C ASN A 236 3.58 -1.98 -5.06
N ARG A 237 4.80 -1.44 -4.93
CA ARG A 237 5.89 -1.65 -5.89
C ARG A 237 7.21 -1.93 -5.18
N ALA A 238 8.07 -2.70 -5.84
CA ALA A 238 9.45 -2.93 -5.43
C ALA A 238 10.32 -2.71 -6.67
N GLU A 239 11.24 -1.76 -6.58
CA GLU A 239 12.16 -1.38 -7.66
C GLU A 239 13.59 -1.48 -7.13
N PRO A 240 14.59 -1.85 -7.95
CA PRO A 240 15.97 -1.93 -7.47
C PRO A 240 16.45 -0.59 -6.90
N LEU A 241 17.09 -0.59 -5.72
CA LEU A 241 17.69 0.60 -5.13
C LEU A 241 18.75 1.22 -6.07
N ALA A 242 19.42 0.38 -6.86
CA ALA A 242 20.36 0.81 -7.89
C ALA A 242 19.75 1.79 -8.90
N TRP A 243 18.43 1.80 -9.12
CA TRP A 243 17.78 2.79 -9.99
C TRP A 243 17.80 4.19 -9.37
N ILE A 244 17.67 4.30 -8.04
CA ILE A 244 17.86 5.59 -7.34
C ILE A 244 19.32 6.03 -7.48
N LYS A 245 20.26 5.10 -7.36
CA LYS A 245 21.71 5.40 -7.49
C LYS A 245 22.09 5.99 -8.86
N GLN A 246 21.36 5.64 -9.92
CA GLN A 246 21.59 6.15 -11.27
C GLN A 246 21.32 7.66 -11.41
N ASP A 247 20.60 8.27 -10.48
CA ASP A 247 20.46 9.72 -10.35
C ASP A 247 21.27 10.20 -9.12
N PRO A 248 22.50 10.71 -9.32
CA PRO A 248 23.37 11.12 -8.21
C PRO A 248 22.76 12.19 -7.30
N ALA A 249 21.92 13.09 -7.84
CA ALA A 249 21.28 14.13 -7.04
C ALA A 249 20.22 13.52 -6.11
N SER A 250 19.34 12.67 -6.66
CA SER A 250 18.34 11.95 -5.86
C SER A 250 19.00 11.01 -4.83
N ALA A 251 20.06 10.30 -5.22
CA ALA A 251 20.79 9.42 -4.33
C ALA A 251 21.42 10.18 -3.15
N LEU A 252 22.02 11.35 -3.41
CA LEU A 252 22.62 12.19 -2.37
C LEU A 252 21.56 12.69 -1.38
N GLU A 253 20.44 13.24 -1.85
CA GLU A 253 19.38 13.75 -0.98
C GLU A 253 18.69 12.63 -0.19
N PHE A 254 18.50 11.46 -0.82
CA PHE A 254 17.97 10.30 -0.13
C PHE A 254 18.92 9.78 0.95
N SER A 255 20.25 9.80 0.70
CA SER A 255 21.25 9.43 1.71
C SER A 255 21.17 10.30 2.98
N LYS A 256 20.90 11.60 2.84
CA LYS A 256 20.69 12.52 3.98
C LYS A 256 19.43 12.18 4.75
N THR A 257 18.36 11.81 4.03
CA THR A 257 17.12 11.34 4.66
C THR A 257 17.37 10.09 5.49
N LEU A 258 18.09 9.10 4.94
CA LEU A 258 18.46 7.88 5.66
C LEU A 258 19.33 8.18 6.88
N GLU A 259 20.33 9.05 6.77
CA GLU A 259 21.21 9.44 7.88
C GLU A 259 20.44 10.11 9.03
N SER A 260 19.31 10.76 8.74
CA SER A 260 18.47 11.42 9.75
C SER A 260 17.49 10.50 10.50
N LEU A 261 17.41 9.21 10.14
CA LEU A 261 16.50 8.28 10.81
C LEU A 261 16.91 8.06 12.28
N SER A 262 15.94 8.03 13.18
CA SER A 262 16.20 7.69 14.59
C SER A 262 16.58 6.20 14.72
N PRO A 263 17.31 5.79 15.77
CA PRO A 263 17.62 4.38 16.03
C PRO A 263 16.38 3.47 16.04
N GLU A 264 15.28 3.94 16.63
CA GLU A 264 13.99 3.22 16.67
C GLU A 264 13.39 3.08 15.27
N THR A 265 13.51 4.11 14.44
CA THR A 265 13.02 4.08 13.05
C THR A 265 13.86 3.15 12.18
N ILE A 266 15.19 3.15 12.36
CA ILE A 266 16.10 2.19 11.71
C ILE A 266 15.72 0.77 12.11
N ALA A 267 15.42 0.54 13.40
CA ALA A 267 15.02 -0.77 13.90
C ALA A 267 13.65 -1.21 13.36
N TYR A 268 12.67 -0.30 13.34
CA TYR A 268 11.33 -0.55 12.80
C TYR A 268 11.35 -0.84 11.30
N LYS A 269 12.20 -0.15 10.53
CA LYS A 269 12.44 -0.43 9.10
C LYS A 269 13.39 -1.61 8.87
N SER A 270 13.86 -2.23 9.95
CA SER A 270 14.76 -3.38 9.97
C SER A 270 16.06 -3.18 9.17
N LEU A 271 16.72 -2.04 9.38
CA LEU A 271 17.95 -1.64 8.67
C LEU A 271 19.20 -1.61 9.56
N GLN A 272 19.13 -2.09 10.81
CA GLN A 272 20.18 -1.92 11.82
C GLN A 272 21.58 -2.34 11.34
N SER A 273 21.67 -3.45 10.59
CA SER A 273 22.93 -4.03 10.13
C SER A 273 23.49 -3.37 8.88
N ASP A 274 22.63 -2.83 8.01
CA ASP A 274 23.01 -2.43 6.64
C ASP A 274 22.85 -0.93 6.39
N HIS A 275 22.23 -0.19 7.31
CA HIS A 275 21.90 1.24 7.18
C HIS A 275 23.08 2.10 6.76
N ARG A 276 24.24 1.94 7.40
CA ARG A 276 25.45 2.69 7.06
C ARG A 276 26.00 2.33 5.68
N ALA A 277 26.03 1.04 5.35
CA ALA A 277 26.54 0.57 4.05
C ALA A 277 25.65 1.06 2.90
N ILE A 278 24.33 1.11 3.10
CA ILE A 278 23.37 1.67 2.15
C ILE A 278 23.61 3.17 1.93
N ILE A 279 23.85 3.94 2.99
CA ILE A 279 24.17 5.37 2.88
C ILE A 279 25.47 5.57 2.09
N GLU A 280 26.52 4.81 2.39
CA GLU A 280 27.81 4.87 1.70
C GLU A 280 27.67 4.50 0.21
N TYR A 281 26.89 3.46 -0.11
CA TYR A 281 26.56 3.09 -1.49
C TYR A 281 25.87 4.23 -2.26
N LEU A 282 24.86 4.87 -1.67
CA LEU A 282 24.16 5.97 -2.32
C LEU A 282 25.05 7.20 -2.57
N ARG A 283 26.06 7.44 -1.73
CA ARG A 283 27.00 8.56 -1.84
C ARG A 283 28.12 8.33 -2.86
N ASN A 284 28.62 7.10 -2.99
CA ASN A 284 29.76 6.73 -3.84
C ASN A 284 29.31 6.35 -5.25
#